data_AF-A0AAW1U704-F1
#
_entry.id   AF-A0AAW1U704-F1
#
_cell.length_a   1.000
_cell.length_b   1.000
_cell.length_c   1.000
_cell.angle_alpha   90.00
_cell.angle_beta   90.00
_cell.angle_gamma   90.00
#
_symmetry.space_group_name_H-M   'P 1'
#
loop_
_entity.id
_entity.type
_entity.pdbx_description
1 polymer ?
#
loop_
_entity_poly.entity_id
_entity_poly.type
_entity_poly.pdbx_seq_one_letter_code
_entity_poly.pdbx_strand_id
1 'polypeptide(L)'
;MNSTRLVRCVTFVSVKRYFRLVNNKRFSNLLSVWISCLINLRQLVLLISNFYLDYFITELFPFVMNSFRLLKLHPIKTQFREYALKSDLKIKWVRPEKIPCFKPEKSGDLETFPEIDKKLYQEDFKNCKELKTANELVKKLFTLEFAPRNETVRHYINRTSDKVRRHVNDYGSHEATIAAWTGVIRAMQESMERLPRNKIMKVQLKELIDRRKKFLKYLRRWDYKRFEWLLETLNLKYVPMPLDVHWITRKDSLTKLTDKYCDDIRKDKLEKLKLQLQSEQPAFLEEKIRILEFIRNEQKSCNVEVTVHQDEIDNVKRRLDDLKEKVKQLNQEEI
;
A
#
# COMPACT_ATOMS: atom_id res chain seq x y z
N MET A 1 0.97 -26.46 55.39
CA MET A 1 -0.05 -26.34 54.32
C MET A 1 0.70 -26.49 52.99
N ASN A 2 1.07 -27.71 52.60
CA ASN A 2 0.31 -28.66 51.77
C ASN A 2 -0.05 -28.05 50.40
N SER A 3 0.16 -28.65 49.23
CA SER A 3 0.80 -29.89 48.84
C SER A 3 0.75 -29.99 47.29
N THR A 4 1.90 -30.31 46.69
CA THR A 4 2.19 -31.22 45.56
C THR A 4 1.20 -31.52 44.40
N ARG A 5 1.76 -31.50 43.17
CA ARG A 5 1.82 -32.55 42.08
C ARG A 5 2.20 -31.83 40.77
N LEU A 6 3.30 -32.04 40.04
CA LEU A 6 4.19 -33.19 39.76
C LEU A 6 3.49 -34.35 39.03
N VAL A 7 3.63 -34.37 37.69
CA VAL A 7 3.85 -35.58 36.88
C VAL A 7 4.76 -35.23 35.68
N ARG A 8 5.88 -35.95 35.61
CA ARG A 8 6.82 -36.09 34.48
C ARG A 8 6.31 -37.14 33.49
N CYS A 9 6.80 -37.10 32.25
CA CYS A 9 7.29 -38.22 31.41
C CYS A 9 7.14 -37.84 29.91
N VAL A 10 7.96 -38.22 28.94
CA VAL A 10 9.26 -38.91 28.86
C VAL A 10 9.82 -38.59 27.45
N THR A 11 11.14 -38.67 27.36
CA THR A 11 12.10 -38.49 26.27
C THR A 11 11.78 -39.16 24.92
N PHE A 12 12.31 -38.61 23.80
CA PHE A 12 13.09 -39.42 22.84
C PHE A 12 14.15 -38.59 22.10
N VAL A 13 15.28 -39.25 21.89
CA VAL A 13 16.61 -38.78 21.48
C VAL A 13 16.86 -39.06 19.99
N SER A 14 17.56 -38.17 19.28
CA SER A 14 18.46 -38.51 18.14
C SER A 14 19.25 -37.25 17.73
N VAL A 15 20.49 -37.06 18.20
CA VAL A 15 21.79 -37.61 17.73
C VAL A 15 22.38 -36.86 16.53
N LYS A 16 23.49 -36.17 16.82
CA LYS A 16 24.52 -35.66 15.89
C LYS A 16 25.28 -36.82 15.24
N ARG A 17 25.54 -36.70 13.92
CA ARG A 17 26.67 -37.22 13.07
C ARG A 17 26.07 -37.61 11.70
N TYR A 18 26.59 -37.18 10.57
CA TYR A 18 27.90 -37.56 10.04
C TYR A 18 28.38 -36.58 8.96
N PHE A 19 29.62 -36.14 9.11
CA PHE A 19 30.52 -35.81 8.00
C PHE A 19 31.23 -37.12 7.62
N ARG A 20 31.51 -37.32 6.32
CA ARG A 20 32.64 -38.08 5.71
C ARG A 20 32.25 -39.16 4.67
N LEU A 21 32.59 -38.82 3.41
CA LEU A 21 33.12 -39.63 2.29
C LEU A 21 32.41 -40.93 1.86
N VAL A 22 31.89 -40.95 0.63
CA VAL A 22 32.17 -42.01 -0.36
C VAL A 22 32.15 -41.42 -1.79
N ASN A 23 33.28 -41.56 -2.48
CA ASN A 23 33.46 -41.39 -3.92
C ASN A 23 32.45 -42.24 -4.70
N ASN A 24 31.62 -41.62 -5.56
CA ASN A 24 30.77 -42.36 -6.49
C ASN A 24 31.34 -42.32 -7.92
N LYS A 25 32.28 -43.23 -8.19
CA LYS A 25 32.56 -43.84 -9.51
C LYS A 25 31.36 -44.69 -10.00
N ARG A 26 30.13 -44.21 -9.86
CA ARG A 26 28.89 -44.95 -10.20
C ARG A 26 27.95 -44.23 -11.15
N PHE A 27 28.37 -43.10 -11.72
CA PHE A 27 27.61 -42.38 -12.75
C PHE A 27 28.03 -42.67 -14.19
N SER A 28 29.14 -43.38 -14.43
CA SER A 28 29.59 -43.73 -15.79
C SER A 28 28.96 -45.02 -16.35
N ASN A 29 28.47 -45.93 -15.50
CA ASN A 29 27.99 -47.25 -15.94
C ASN A 29 26.47 -47.32 -16.14
N LEU A 30 25.73 -46.26 -15.80
CA LEU A 30 24.29 -46.16 -16.10
C LEU A 30 24.02 -45.39 -17.40
N LEU A 31 24.96 -44.55 -17.85
CA LEU A 31 24.86 -43.87 -19.15
C LEU A 31 25.16 -44.83 -20.32
N SER A 32 26.05 -45.82 -20.15
CA SER A 32 26.37 -46.79 -21.21
C SER A 32 25.27 -47.84 -21.43
N VAL A 33 24.51 -48.19 -20.40
CA VAL A 33 23.36 -49.11 -20.53
C VAL A 33 22.14 -48.41 -21.16
N TRP A 34 21.97 -47.11 -20.93
CA TRP A 34 20.89 -46.31 -21.55
C TRP A 34 21.14 -46.00 -23.02
N ILE A 35 22.39 -45.77 -23.44
CA ILE A 35 22.72 -45.49 -24.85
C ILE A 35 22.61 -46.75 -25.71
N SER A 36 22.96 -47.93 -25.20
CA SER A 36 22.79 -49.20 -25.93
C SER A 36 21.31 -49.65 -26.06
N CYS A 37 20.43 -49.21 -25.14
CA CYS A 37 19.00 -49.53 -25.22
C CYS A 37 18.24 -48.63 -26.22
N LEU A 38 18.70 -47.38 -26.41
CA LEU A 38 18.09 -46.42 -27.36
C LEU A 38 18.42 -46.71 -28.84
N ILE A 39 19.48 -47.47 -29.12
CA ILE A 39 19.85 -47.83 -30.50
C ILE A 39 19.01 -49.02 -31.02
N ASN A 40 18.53 -49.92 -30.15
CA ASN A 40 17.73 -51.08 -30.55
C ASN A 40 16.21 -50.82 -30.68
N LEU A 41 15.65 -49.77 -30.08
CA LEU A 41 14.24 -49.41 -30.33
C LEU A 41 14.04 -48.64 -31.65
N ARG A 42 15.08 -47.97 -32.16
CA ARG A 42 14.98 -47.16 -33.39
C ARG A 42 15.02 -47.98 -34.67
N GLN A 43 15.57 -49.20 -34.64
CA GLN A 43 15.49 -50.17 -35.74
C GLN A 43 14.19 -51.00 -35.74
N LEU A 44 13.53 -51.20 -34.59
CA LEU A 44 12.25 -51.92 -34.53
C LEU A 44 11.06 -51.06 -35.00
N VAL A 45 11.09 -49.74 -34.77
CA VAL A 45 10.01 -48.81 -35.17
C VAL A 45 10.01 -48.52 -36.67
N LEU A 46 11.13 -48.70 -37.37
CA LEU A 46 11.22 -48.50 -38.83
C LEU A 46 10.89 -49.76 -39.67
N LEU A 47 10.74 -50.94 -39.05
CA LEU A 47 10.28 -52.16 -39.73
C LEU A 47 8.80 -52.49 -39.51
N ILE A 48 8.13 -51.85 -38.55
CA ILE A 48 6.69 -52.06 -38.27
C ILE A 48 5.83 -50.92 -38.87
N SER A 49 6.43 -49.80 -39.31
CA SER A 49 5.69 -48.65 -39.87
C SER A 49 5.39 -48.72 -41.36
N ASN A 50 5.88 -49.73 -42.10
CA ASN A 50 5.69 -49.83 -43.56
C ASN A 50 4.89 -51.06 -44.04
N PHE A 51 4.14 -51.73 -43.16
CA PHE A 51 3.30 -52.88 -43.58
C PHE A 51 1.85 -52.87 -43.05
N TYR A 52 1.42 -51.81 -42.35
CA TYR A 52 0.07 -51.71 -41.79
C TYR A 52 -0.57 -50.31 -41.94
N LEU A 53 -0.25 -49.60 -43.04
CA LEU A 53 -0.82 -48.28 -43.34
C LEU A 53 -1.61 -48.18 -44.65
N ASP A 54 -1.81 -49.28 -45.38
CA ASP A 54 -2.64 -49.30 -46.60
C ASP A 54 -3.97 -50.07 -46.47
N TYR A 55 -4.25 -50.73 -45.33
CA TYR A 55 -5.48 -51.52 -45.15
C TYR A 55 -6.50 -50.96 -44.13
N PHE A 56 -6.21 -49.83 -43.48
CA PHE A 56 -7.10 -49.29 -42.42
C PHE A 56 -7.75 -47.93 -42.76
N ILE A 57 -7.45 -47.35 -43.93
CA ILE A 57 -7.98 -46.01 -44.30
C ILE A 57 -9.21 -46.08 -45.24
N THR A 58 -9.56 -47.24 -45.81
CA THR A 58 -10.63 -47.32 -46.83
C THR A 58 -11.95 -47.94 -46.40
N GLU A 59 -12.07 -48.58 -45.23
CA GLU A 59 -13.31 -49.34 -44.88
C GLU A 59 -13.99 -48.96 -43.55
N LEU A 60 -13.45 -48.05 -42.72
CA LEU A 60 -14.06 -47.77 -41.39
C LEU A 60 -14.28 -46.28 -41.05
N PHE A 61 -14.25 -45.38 -42.03
CA PHE A 61 -14.56 -43.96 -41.82
C PHE A 61 -16.03 -43.53 -42.10
N PRO A 62 -16.88 -44.27 -42.85
CA PRO A 62 -18.28 -43.84 -43.01
C PRO A 62 -19.21 -44.18 -41.84
N PHE A 63 -18.84 -45.10 -40.93
CA PHE A 63 -19.78 -45.60 -39.91
C PHE A 63 -19.79 -44.78 -38.60
N VAL A 64 -18.70 -44.10 -38.24
CA VAL A 64 -18.61 -43.34 -36.96
C VAL A 64 -19.10 -41.90 -37.09
N MET A 65 -19.13 -41.32 -38.30
CA MET A 65 -19.56 -39.93 -38.50
C MET A 65 -21.07 -39.74 -38.66
N ASN A 66 -21.86 -40.81 -38.74
CA ASN A 66 -23.32 -40.73 -38.87
C ASN A 66 -24.10 -40.94 -37.56
N SER A 67 -23.47 -41.34 -36.46
CA SER A 67 -24.12 -41.49 -35.14
C SER A 67 -24.06 -40.23 -34.27
N PHE A 68 -23.19 -39.26 -34.58
CA PHE A 68 -23.09 -37.99 -33.85
C PHE A 68 -24.03 -36.88 -34.36
N ARG A 69 -24.98 -37.21 -35.26
CA ARG A 69 -25.93 -36.24 -35.83
C ARG A 69 -27.31 -36.22 -35.15
N LEU A 70 -27.46 -36.81 -33.96
CA LEU A 70 -28.73 -36.87 -33.23
C LEU A 70 -28.62 -36.53 -31.74
N LEU A 71 -27.86 -35.50 -31.38
CA LEU A 71 -28.05 -34.78 -30.12
C LEU A 71 -28.25 -33.30 -30.43
N LYS A 72 -29.49 -32.94 -30.78
CA LYS A 72 -29.96 -31.56 -30.69
C LYS A 72 -30.01 -31.20 -29.21
N LEU A 73 -28.89 -30.71 -28.67
CA LEU A 73 -28.90 -29.98 -27.41
C LEU A 73 -29.76 -28.74 -27.63
N HIS A 74 -30.98 -28.76 -27.12
CA HIS A 74 -31.78 -27.54 -27.03
C HIS A 74 -30.97 -26.50 -26.26
N PRO A 75 -30.84 -25.27 -26.77
CA PRO A 75 -30.16 -24.22 -26.03
C PRO A 75 -30.94 -24.01 -24.75
N ILE A 76 -30.34 -24.38 -23.62
CA ILE A 76 -30.83 -24.02 -22.30
C ILE A 76 -30.86 -22.49 -22.32
N LYS A 77 -32.06 -21.91 -22.41
CA LYS A 77 -32.26 -20.48 -22.22
C LYS A 77 -31.73 -20.17 -20.83
N THR A 78 -30.50 -19.69 -20.76
CA THR A 78 -29.97 -19.05 -19.57
C THR A 78 -30.84 -17.81 -19.40
N GLN A 79 -31.88 -17.95 -18.57
CA GLN A 79 -32.63 -16.80 -18.09
C GLN A 79 -31.62 -15.98 -17.30
N PHE A 80 -31.02 -14.99 -17.95
CA PHE A 80 -30.30 -13.94 -17.27
C PHE A 80 -31.33 -13.27 -16.38
N ARG A 81 -31.24 -13.58 -15.08
CA ARG A 81 -32.05 -12.96 -14.05
C ARG A 81 -31.74 -11.45 -14.06
N GLU A 82 -32.65 -10.65 -14.61
CA GLU A 82 -32.60 -9.17 -14.62
C GLU A 82 -32.83 -8.56 -13.22
N TYR A 83 -32.38 -9.20 -12.14
CA TYR A 83 -32.43 -8.62 -10.79
C TYR A 83 -31.43 -7.48 -10.59
N ALA A 84 -30.66 -7.13 -11.62
CA ALA A 84 -29.79 -5.96 -11.58
C ALA A 84 -30.62 -4.69 -11.83
N LEU A 85 -31.47 -4.33 -10.85
CA LEU A 85 -31.93 -2.95 -10.69
C LEU A 85 -30.67 -2.07 -10.72
N LYS A 86 -30.44 -1.38 -11.84
CA LYS A 86 -29.45 -0.32 -11.89
C LYS A 86 -29.95 0.72 -10.91
N SER A 87 -29.27 0.88 -9.79
CA SER A 87 -29.60 1.95 -8.85
C SER A 87 -29.41 3.27 -9.58
N ASP A 88 -30.45 4.09 -9.69
CA ASP A 88 -30.38 5.46 -10.25
C ASP A 88 -29.58 6.44 -9.35
N LEU A 89 -28.87 5.91 -8.36
CA LEU A 89 -27.95 6.66 -7.53
C LEU A 89 -26.80 7.19 -8.41
N LYS A 90 -26.49 8.48 -8.27
CA LYS A 90 -25.37 9.17 -8.95
C LYS A 90 -23.99 8.68 -8.50
N ILE A 91 -23.92 7.62 -7.71
CA ILE A 91 -22.71 7.09 -7.08
C ILE A 91 -22.17 5.94 -7.94
N LYS A 92 -21.02 6.17 -8.58
CA LYS A 92 -20.31 5.12 -9.30
C LYS A 92 -19.15 4.59 -8.45
N TRP A 93 -19.21 3.33 -8.06
CA TRP A 93 -18.06 2.68 -7.45
C TRP A 93 -17.01 2.32 -8.51
N VAL A 94 -15.81 2.86 -8.37
CA VAL A 94 -14.61 2.47 -9.12
C VAL A 94 -13.63 1.82 -8.14
N ARG A 95 -13.12 0.64 -8.48
CA ARG A 95 -12.11 -0.02 -7.65
C ARG A 95 -10.83 0.81 -7.64
N PRO A 96 -10.28 1.18 -6.47
CA PRO A 96 -9.01 1.90 -6.39
C PRO A 96 -7.87 1.08 -6.98
N GLU A 97 -6.94 1.74 -7.66
CA GLU A 97 -5.74 1.08 -8.15
C GLU A 97 -4.84 0.62 -7.00
N LYS A 98 -4.29 -0.58 -7.15
CA LYS A 98 -3.42 -1.16 -6.13
C LYS A 98 -1.99 -0.65 -6.31
N ILE A 99 -1.58 0.29 -5.47
CA ILE A 99 -0.18 0.73 -5.41
C ILE A 99 0.70 -0.42 -4.91
N PRO A 100 1.71 -0.87 -5.68
CA PRO A 100 2.56 -1.98 -5.29
C PRO A 100 3.48 -1.59 -4.12
N CYS A 101 3.92 -2.59 -3.34
CA CYS A 101 4.68 -2.38 -2.11
C CYS A 101 6.02 -1.66 -2.29
N PHE A 102 6.63 -1.76 -3.48
CA PHE A 102 7.94 -1.19 -3.75
C PHE A 102 7.88 0.28 -4.19
N LYS A 103 6.71 0.82 -4.56
CA LYS A 103 6.64 2.22 -5.01
C LYS A 103 6.92 3.20 -3.87
N PRO A 104 7.61 4.32 -4.15
CA PRO A 104 8.06 5.29 -3.13
C PRO A 104 6.91 5.83 -2.27
N GLU A 105 5.74 6.05 -2.87
CA GLU A 105 4.51 6.50 -2.20
C GLU A 105 4.13 5.64 -0.98
N LYS A 106 4.37 4.32 -1.05
CA LYS A 106 4.02 3.37 0.01
C LYS A 106 5.16 3.09 0.98
N SER A 107 6.39 3.17 0.51
CA SER A 107 7.59 2.99 1.34
C SER A 107 7.90 4.24 2.18
N GLY A 108 7.46 5.42 1.72
CA GLY A 108 7.73 6.71 2.34
C GLY A 108 9.03 7.35 1.85
N ASP A 109 9.56 6.93 0.70
CA ASP A 109 10.77 7.52 0.11
C ASP A 109 10.39 8.68 -0.80
N LEU A 110 11.04 9.84 -0.64
CA LEU A 110 10.84 11.00 -1.52
C LEU A 110 11.89 11.07 -2.63
N GLU A 111 13.10 10.58 -2.36
CA GLU A 111 14.21 10.54 -3.32
C GLU A 111 14.33 9.18 -4.00
N THR A 112 14.71 9.19 -5.27
CA THR A 112 15.08 7.99 -6.05
C THR A 112 16.56 7.66 -5.89
N PHE A 113 17.01 6.55 -6.47
CA PHE A 113 18.43 6.24 -6.57
C PHE A 113 19.11 7.24 -7.53
N PRO A 114 20.10 8.03 -7.07
CA PRO A 114 20.74 9.03 -7.91
C PRO A 114 21.74 8.39 -8.88
N GLU A 115 22.02 9.07 -9.99
CA GLU A 115 23.13 8.70 -10.84
C GLU A 115 24.46 9.04 -10.15
N ILE A 116 25.34 8.05 -10.04
CA ILE A 116 26.63 8.17 -9.34
C ILE A 116 27.73 8.39 -10.36
N ASP A 117 28.67 9.28 -10.06
CA ASP A 117 29.85 9.49 -10.90
C ASP A 117 30.67 8.20 -10.98
N LYS A 118 30.82 7.69 -12.21
CA LYS A 118 31.52 6.44 -12.52
C LYS A 118 33.04 6.58 -12.37
N LYS A 119 33.57 7.80 -12.33
CA LYS A 119 35.02 8.05 -12.16
C LYS A 119 35.50 7.82 -10.73
N LEU A 120 34.59 7.71 -9.77
CA LEU A 120 34.94 7.44 -8.37
C LEU A 120 35.60 6.08 -8.24
N TYR A 121 36.52 5.94 -7.30
CA TYR A 121 37.11 4.66 -6.96
C TYR A 121 36.14 3.79 -6.16
N GLN A 122 36.29 2.47 -6.30
CA GLN A 122 35.63 1.51 -5.42
C GLN A 122 36.02 1.78 -3.95
N GLU A 123 35.08 1.55 -3.02
CA GLU A 123 35.25 1.95 -1.62
C GLU A 123 36.50 1.35 -0.97
N ASP A 124 36.75 0.06 -1.22
CA ASP A 124 37.84 -0.67 -0.59
C ASP A 124 39.23 -0.16 -1.03
N PHE A 125 39.32 0.45 -2.22
CA PHE A 125 40.56 0.96 -2.80
C PHE A 125 40.76 2.47 -2.63
N LYS A 126 39.77 3.18 -2.08
CA LYS A 126 39.77 4.65 -1.93
C LYS A 126 40.96 5.17 -1.11
N ASN A 127 41.40 4.40 -0.12
CA ASN A 127 42.48 4.77 0.81
C ASN A 127 43.83 4.12 0.49
N CYS A 128 43.94 3.38 -0.62
CA CYS A 128 45.18 2.70 -1.00
C CYS A 128 46.26 3.68 -1.45
N LYS A 129 47.42 3.66 -0.79
CA LYS A 129 48.58 4.51 -1.13
C LYS A 129 49.19 4.12 -2.48
N GLU A 130 49.24 2.83 -2.77
CA GLU A 130 49.80 2.27 -4.01
C GLU A 130 49.05 2.73 -5.26
N LEU A 131 47.73 2.89 -5.15
CA LEU A 131 46.88 3.34 -6.24
C LEU A 131 47.21 4.76 -6.70
N LYS A 132 47.74 5.61 -5.80
CA LYS A 132 48.17 6.98 -6.15
C LYS A 132 49.38 6.98 -7.08
N THR A 133 50.32 6.06 -6.85
CA THR A 133 51.56 5.90 -7.63
C THR A 133 51.33 5.09 -8.91
N ALA A 134 50.28 4.28 -8.96
CA ALA A 134 49.99 3.39 -10.09
C ALA A 134 49.76 4.14 -11.42
N ASN A 135 49.97 3.41 -12.52
CA ASN A 135 49.68 3.84 -13.89
C ASN A 135 48.18 4.23 -14.03
N GLU A 136 47.89 5.20 -14.88
CA GLU A 136 46.54 5.68 -15.21
C GLU A 136 45.60 4.56 -15.64
N LEU A 137 46.07 3.57 -16.42
CA LEU A 137 45.25 2.42 -16.81
C LEU A 137 44.81 1.59 -15.59
N VAL A 138 45.72 1.39 -14.64
CA VAL A 138 45.43 0.67 -13.39
C VAL A 138 44.45 1.48 -12.55
N LYS A 139 44.65 2.80 -12.42
CA LYS A 139 43.70 3.70 -11.75
C LYS A 139 42.30 3.58 -12.37
N LYS A 140 42.20 3.58 -13.70
CA LYS A 140 40.92 3.46 -14.41
C LYS A 140 40.21 2.13 -14.11
N LEU A 141 40.92 1.01 -14.03
CA LEU A 141 40.33 -0.31 -13.70
C LEU A 141 39.65 -0.35 -12.33
N PHE A 142 40.15 0.42 -11.35
CA PHE A 142 39.57 0.49 -10.00
C PHE A 142 38.46 1.54 -9.84
N THR A 143 38.05 2.20 -10.93
CA THR A 143 36.90 3.11 -10.91
C THR A 143 35.57 2.35 -10.95
N LEU A 144 34.49 3.03 -10.56
CA LEU A 144 33.13 2.50 -10.59
C LEU A 144 32.62 2.23 -12.01
N GLU A 145 33.25 2.82 -13.04
CA GLU A 145 32.93 2.58 -14.46
C GLU A 145 33.13 1.09 -14.84
N PHE A 146 34.22 0.48 -14.35
CA PHE A 146 34.57 -0.92 -14.62
C PHE A 146 34.11 -1.87 -13.52
N ALA A 147 33.53 -1.33 -12.44
CA ALA A 147 33.05 -2.11 -11.31
C ALA A 147 31.64 -2.67 -11.56
N PRO A 148 31.29 -3.82 -10.95
CA PRO A 148 29.93 -4.32 -10.98
C PRO A 148 28.96 -3.40 -10.20
N ARG A 149 27.66 -3.44 -10.55
CA ARG A 149 26.63 -2.55 -9.96
C ARG A 149 26.53 -2.62 -8.43
N ASN A 150 26.89 -3.74 -7.81
CA ASN A 150 26.91 -3.83 -6.35
C ASN A 150 27.90 -2.84 -5.72
N GLU A 151 29.02 -2.49 -6.38
CA GLU A 151 29.97 -1.51 -5.86
C GLU A 151 29.42 -0.08 -5.93
N THR A 152 28.70 0.27 -6.99
CA THR A 152 28.03 1.59 -7.08
C THR A 152 26.95 1.71 -6.00
N VAL A 153 26.18 0.65 -5.78
CA VAL A 153 25.19 0.57 -4.70
C VAL A 153 25.86 0.64 -3.32
N ARG A 154 26.98 -0.06 -3.12
CA ARG A 154 27.75 -0.02 -1.86
C ARG A 154 28.26 1.38 -1.55
N HIS A 155 28.84 2.06 -2.54
CA HIS A 155 29.28 3.45 -2.42
C HIS A 155 28.10 4.38 -2.03
N TYR A 156 26.93 4.20 -2.64
CA TYR A 156 25.74 4.97 -2.28
C TYR A 156 25.24 4.70 -0.86
N ILE A 157 25.23 3.43 -0.43
CA ILE A 157 24.85 3.03 0.92
C ILE A 157 25.78 3.68 1.94
N ASN A 158 27.09 3.59 1.73
CA ASN A 158 28.09 4.22 2.60
C ASN A 158 27.89 5.73 2.67
N ARG A 159 27.79 6.41 1.52
CA ARG A 159 27.54 7.85 1.46
C ARG A 159 26.25 8.25 2.18
N THR A 160 25.20 7.43 2.11
CA THR A 160 23.93 7.69 2.79
C THR A 160 24.05 7.48 4.30
N SER A 161 24.74 6.42 4.72
CA SER A 161 25.03 6.15 6.13
C SER A 161 25.92 7.21 6.76
N ASP A 162 26.95 7.68 6.06
CA ASP A 162 27.91 8.67 6.57
C ASP A 162 27.26 10.02 6.92
N LYS A 163 26.13 10.37 6.29
CA LYS A 163 25.33 11.54 6.67
C LYS A 163 24.75 11.46 8.08
N VAL A 164 24.54 10.23 8.57
CA VAL A 164 23.73 9.93 9.75
C VAL A 164 24.54 9.27 10.88
N ARG A 165 25.70 8.68 10.56
CA ARG A 165 26.57 8.00 11.52
C ARG A 165 27.07 8.92 12.63
N ARG A 166 27.20 8.38 13.85
CA ARG A 166 27.77 9.10 15.00
C ARG A 166 29.31 9.14 14.96
N HIS A 167 29.91 8.08 14.46
CA HIS A 167 31.35 7.89 14.33
C HIS A 167 31.64 7.00 13.11
N VAL A 168 32.90 6.97 12.66
CA VAL A 168 33.31 6.30 11.41
C VAL A 168 32.92 4.81 11.38
N ASN A 169 32.98 4.13 12.54
CA ASN A 169 32.70 2.71 12.66
C ASN A 169 31.27 2.40 13.13
N ASP A 170 30.35 3.37 13.03
CA ASP A 170 28.96 3.17 13.42
C ASP A 170 28.16 2.42 12.35
N TYR A 171 28.00 1.11 12.53
CA TYR A 171 27.16 0.28 11.66
C TYR A 171 25.90 -0.24 12.36
N GLY A 172 25.85 -0.17 13.68
CA GLY A 172 24.81 -0.82 14.50
C GLY A 172 23.77 0.13 15.10
N SER A 173 24.00 1.44 15.07
CA SER A 173 22.99 2.40 15.53
C SER A 173 21.71 2.31 14.70
N HIS A 174 20.58 2.69 15.30
CA HIS A 174 19.29 2.63 14.60
C HIS A 174 19.31 3.58 13.40
N GLU A 175 19.94 4.73 13.59
CA GLU A 175 20.11 5.77 12.59
C GLU A 175 20.96 5.28 11.40
N ALA A 176 22.15 4.71 11.66
CA ALA A 176 23.01 4.16 10.62
C ALA A 176 22.37 2.96 9.88
N THR A 177 21.66 2.10 10.62
CA THR A 177 20.94 0.94 10.05
C THR A 177 19.79 1.40 9.14
N ILE A 178 18.99 2.39 9.57
CA ILE A 178 17.91 2.96 8.76
C ILE A 178 18.48 3.62 7.49
N ALA A 179 19.58 4.36 7.61
CA ALA A 179 20.24 4.98 6.46
C ALA A 179 20.75 3.91 5.46
N ALA A 180 21.39 2.86 5.96
CA ALA A 180 21.89 1.77 5.13
C ALA A 180 20.75 1.05 4.38
N TRP A 181 19.67 0.69 5.09
CA TRP A 181 18.49 0.10 4.47
C TRP A 181 17.82 1.03 3.47
N THR A 182 17.79 2.34 3.73
CA THR A 182 17.25 3.33 2.79
C THR A 182 18.05 3.38 1.50
N GLY A 183 19.38 3.32 1.58
CA GLY A 183 20.25 3.18 0.40
C GLY A 183 19.93 1.93 -0.43
N VAL A 184 19.79 0.78 0.25
CA VAL A 184 19.44 -0.49 -0.40
C VAL A 184 18.03 -0.45 -1.01
N ILE A 185 17.04 0.11 -0.29
CA ILE A 185 15.65 0.22 -0.75
C ILE A 185 15.60 1.01 -2.06
N ARG A 186 16.24 2.18 -2.13
CA ARG A 186 16.27 3.00 -3.36
C ARG A 186 16.92 2.28 -4.53
N ALA A 187 18.04 1.60 -4.29
CA ALA A 187 18.71 0.80 -5.32
C ALA A 187 17.87 -0.39 -5.81
N MET A 188 17.10 -1.02 -4.91
CA MET A 188 16.18 -2.11 -5.26
C MET A 188 14.91 -1.58 -5.97
N GLN A 189 14.43 -0.40 -5.62
CA GLN A 189 13.29 0.26 -6.27
C GLN A 189 13.59 0.53 -7.75
N GLU A 190 14.76 1.11 -8.05
CA GLU A 190 15.24 1.30 -9.43
C GLU A 190 15.27 -0.04 -10.21
N SER A 191 15.83 -1.09 -9.60
CA SER A 191 15.85 -2.43 -10.21
C SER A 191 14.45 -3.01 -10.42
N MET A 192 13.52 -2.77 -9.50
CA MET A 192 12.13 -3.25 -9.59
C MET A 192 11.34 -2.54 -10.68
N GLU A 193 11.66 -1.28 -10.97
CA GLU A 193 11.06 -0.55 -12.09
C GLU A 193 11.52 -1.12 -13.43
N ARG A 194 12.79 -1.49 -13.55
CA ARG A 194 13.33 -2.17 -14.74
C ARG A 194 12.82 -3.61 -14.88
N LEU A 195 12.74 -4.36 -13.77
CA LEU A 195 12.43 -5.79 -13.76
C LEU A 195 11.23 -6.11 -12.85
N PRO A 196 10.01 -5.71 -13.23
CA PRO A 196 8.82 -5.81 -12.37
C PRO A 196 8.37 -7.26 -12.07
N ARG A 197 8.83 -8.23 -12.88
CA ARG A 197 8.46 -9.65 -12.76
C ARG A 197 9.29 -10.42 -11.73
N ASN A 198 10.37 -9.82 -11.18
CA ASN A 198 11.22 -10.49 -10.21
C ASN A 198 10.52 -10.59 -8.84
N LYS A 199 9.97 -11.78 -8.54
CA LYS A 199 9.21 -12.04 -7.31
C LYS A 199 10.09 -12.04 -6.06
N ILE A 200 11.33 -12.55 -6.16
CA ILE A 200 12.25 -12.67 -5.02
C ILE A 200 12.65 -11.28 -4.54
N MET A 201 13.08 -10.41 -5.46
CA MET A 201 13.46 -9.04 -5.15
C MET A 201 12.28 -8.25 -4.55
N LYS A 202 11.06 -8.48 -5.05
CA LYS A 202 9.84 -7.86 -4.50
C LYS A 202 9.58 -8.26 -3.04
N VAL A 203 9.81 -9.52 -2.69
CA VAL A 203 9.64 -10.03 -1.30
C VAL A 203 10.72 -9.41 -0.41
N GLN A 204 11.99 -9.48 -0.81
CA GLN A 204 13.11 -8.91 -0.07
C GLN A 204 12.94 -7.41 0.18
N LEU A 205 12.51 -6.66 -0.84
CA LEU A 205 12.26 -5.22 -0.74
C LEU A 205 11.11 -4.92 0.24
N LYS A 206 10.04 -5.71 0.20
CA LYS A 206 8.93 -5.58 1.17
C LYS A 206 9.41 -5.80 2.61
N GLU A 207 10.13 -6.89 2.85
CA GLU A 207 10.68 -7.21 4.18
C GLU A 207 11.64 -6.13 4.68
N LEU A 208 12.45 -5.55 3.79
CA LEU A 208 13.37 -4.47 4.11
C LEU A 208 12.63 -3.18 4.48
N ILE A 209 11.58 -2.82 3.74
CA ILE A 209 10.71 -1.67 4.07
C ILE A 209 10.04 -1.88 5.43
N ASP A 210 9.54 -3.08 5.70
CA ASP A 210 8.86 -3.39 6.97
C ASP A 210 9.85 -3.35 8.16
N ARG A 211 11.08 -3.85 7.97
CA ARG A 211 12.17 -3.71 8.95
C ARG A 211 12.51 -2.25 9.21
N ARG A 212 12.68 -1.44 8.17
CA ARG A 212 12.92 0.01 8.30
C ARG A 212 11.80 0.71 9.08
N LYS A 213 10.54 0.42 8.75
CA LYS A 213 9.36 0.99 9.44
C LYS A 213 9.34 0.63 10.93
N LYS A 214 9.71 -0.61 11.27
CA LYS A 214 9.85 -1.07 12.65
C LYS A 214 10.90 -0.25 13.42
N PHE A 215 12.06 0.00 12.81
CA PHE A 215 13.12 0.79 13.44
C PHE A 215 12.76 2.27 13.56
N LEU A 216 12.09 2.86 12.57
CA LEU A 216 11.56 4.23 12.66
C LEU A 216 10.55 4.36 13.81
N LYS A 217 9.71 3.34 14.04
CA LYS A 217 8.79 3.30 15.19
C LYS A 217 9.55 3.28 16.53
N TYR A 218 10.66 2.55 16.63
CA TYR A 218 11.49 2.52 17.84
C TYR A 218 12.20 3.86 18.07
N LEU A 219 12.80 4.42 17.03
CA LEU A 219 13.48 5.71 17.12
C LEU A 219 12.52 6.81 17.57
N ARG A 220 11.31 6.86 16.99
CA ARG A 220 10.26 7.80 17.40
C ARG A 220 9.87 7.68 18.88
N ARG A 221 9.94 6.47 19.45
CA ARG A 221 9.62 6.23 20.87
C ARG A 221 10.75 6.66 21.80
N TRP A 222 12.00 6.44 21.40
CA TRP A 222 13.16 6.68 22.25
C TRP A 222 13.69 8.11 22.17
N ASP A 223 13.85 8.64 20.96
CA ASP A 223 14.39 9.98 20.74
C ASP A 223 13.68 10.62 19.54
N TYR A 224 12.73 11.49 19.86
CA TYR A 224 11.90 12.15 18.87
C TYR A 224 12.70 13.19 18.04
N LYS A 225 13.66 13.89 18.65
CA LYS A 225 14.47 14.90 17.95
C LYS A 225 15.36 14.26 16.89
N ARG A 226 16.00 13.14 17.23
CA ARG A 226 16.78 12.35 16.26
C ARG A 226 15.91 11.74 15.18
N PHE A 227 14.68 11.35 15.52
CA PHE A 227 13.74 10.87 14.53
C PHE A 227 13.40 11.93 13.48
N GLU A 228 13.08 13.16 13.88
CA GLU A 228 12.81 14.26 12.94
C GLU A 228 14.03 14.61 12.10
N TRP A 229 15.18 14.81 12.74
CA TRP A 229 16.46 15.06 12.05
C TRP A 229 16.79 13.98 11.01
N LEU A 230 16.55 12.71 11.34
CA LEU A 230 16.80 11.60 10.42
C LEU A 230 15.85 11.62 9.21
N LEU A 231 14.57 11.96 9.42
CA LEU A 231 13.60 12.07 8.33
C LEU A 231 13.99 13.19 7.35
N GLU A 232 14.44 14.33 7.88
CA GLU A 232 14.93 15.45 7.08
C GLU A 232 16.22 15.08 6.34
N THR A 233 17.21 14.53 7.04
CA THR A 233 18.53 14.20 6.47
C THR A 233 18.44 13.16 5.35
N LEU A 234 17.55 12.18 5.50
CA LEU A 234 17.33 11.12 4.52
C LEU A 234 16.19 11.41 3.55
N ASN A 235 15.49 12.54 3.66
CA ASN A 235 14.30 12.87 2.85
C ASN A 235 13.26 11.72 2.84
N LEU A 236 12.81 11.35 4.03
CA LEU A 236 11.83 10.30 4.28
C LEU A 236 10.51 10.87 4.82
N LYS A 237 9.40 10.34 4.33
CA LYS A 237 8.06 10.58 4.87
C LYS A 237 7.64 9.41 5.77
N TYR A 238 7.49 9.66 7.06
CA TYR A 238 6.97 8.66 7.98
C TYR A 238 5.45 8.50 7.81
N VAL A 239 5.02 7.33 7.36
CA VAL A 239 3.60 6.94 7.32
C VAL A 239 3.36 5.89 8.41
N PRO A 240 2.58 6.20 9.46
CA PRO A 240 2.24 5.22 10.49
C PRO A 240 1.43 4.08 9.88
N MET A 241 1.57 2.88 10.45
CA MET A 241 0.73 1.74 10.08
C MET A 241 -0.71 2.04 10.52
N PRO A 242 -1.73 1.86 9.65
CA PRO A 242 -3.12 1.99 10.05
C PRO A 242 -3.46 0.95 11.12
N LEU A 243 -4.42 1.27 11.99
CA LEU A 243 -4.87 0.36 13.05
C LEU A 243 -5.48 -0.92 12.45
N ASP A 244 -6.34 -0.74 11.46
CA ASP A 244 -7.03 -1.84 10.79
C ASP A 244 -6.62 -1.91 9.32
N VAL A 245 -6.21 -3.11 8.89
CA VAL A 245 -5.91 -3.43 7.49
C VAL A 245 -6.96 -4.41 6.97
N HIS A 246 -7.99 -3.90 6.30
CA HIS A 246 -9.00 -4.75 5.66
C HIS A 246 -8.87 -4.72 4.14
N TRP A 247 -9.43 -5.73 3.49
CA TRP A 247 -9.49 -5.77 2.03
C TRP A 247 -10.61 -4.89 1.51
N ILE A 248 -10.32 -4.15 0.44
CA ILE A 248 -11.29 -3.26 -0.21
C ILE A 248 -12.27 -4.13 -1.01
N THR A 249 -13.46 -4.34 -0.48
CA THR A 249 -14.56 -5.06 -1.15
C THR A 249 -15.53 -4.08 -1.79
N ARG A 250 -16.22 -4.52 -2.86
CA ARG A 250 -17.23 -3.71 -3.56
C ARG A 250 -18.36 -3.28 -2.63
N LYS A 251 -18.86 -4.20 -1.80
CA LYS A 251 -19.97 -3.93 -0.89
C LYS A 251 -19.59 -2.87 0.15
N ASP A 252 -18.49 -3.06 0.87
CA ASP A 252 -18.02 -2.12 1.92
C ASP A 252 -17.79 -0.71 1.36
N SER A 253 -17.11 -0.63 0.20
CA SER A 253 -16.85 0.66 -0.45
C SER A 253 -18.12 1.33 -0.97
N LEU A 254 -19.07 0.58 -1.52
CA LEU A 254 -20.36 1.14 -1.97
C LEU A 254 -21.17 1.62 -0.77
N THR A 255 -21.25 0.85 0.32
CA THR A 255 -21.88 1.29 1.58
C THR A 255 -21.27 2.62 2.05
N LYS A 256 -19.94 2.72 2.14
CA LYS A 256 -19.26 3.96 2.52
C LYS A 256 -19.53 5.13 1.57
N LEU A 257 -19.64 4.89 0.26
CA LEU A 257 -19.97 5.94 -0.70
C LEU A 257 -21.42 6.39 -0.56
N THR A 258 -22.34 5.45 -0.33
CA THR A 258 -23.76 5.74 -0.07
C THR A 258 -23.92 6.52 1.23
N ASP A 259 -23.23 6.13 2.30
CA ASP A 259 -23.27 6.84 3.58
C ASP A 259 -22.81 8.29 3.42
N LYS A 260 -21.66 8.50 2.75
CA LYS A 260 -21.16 9.84 2.42
C LYS A 260 -22.16 10.67 1.62
N TYR A 261 -22.76 10.08 0.58
CA TYR A 261 -23.75 10.76 -0.24
C TYR A 261 -25.01 11.14 0.57
N CYS A 262 -25.51 10.23 1.40
CA CYS A 262 -26.63 10.50 2.30
C CYS A 262 -26.30 11.59 3.33
N ASP A 263 -25.07 11.60 3.85
CA ASP A 263 -24.59 12.63 4.75
C ASP A 263 -24.51 13.99 4.07
N ASP A 264 -24.05 14.05 2.83
CA ASP A 264 -23.98 15.30 2.07
C ASP A 264 -25.38 15.83 1.76
N ILE A 265 -26.33 14.98 1.36
CA ILE A 265 -27.75 15.38 1.23
C ILE A 265 -28.30 15.91 2.56
N ARG A 266 -27.96 15.27 3.68
CA ARG A 266 -28.41 15.70 5.01
C ARG A 266 -27.85 17.08 5.34
N LYS A 267 -26.56 17.32 5.07
CA LYS A 267 -25.92 18.63 5.25
C LYS A 267 -26.58 19.70 4.40
N ASP A 268 -26.78 19.45 3.10
CA ASP A 268 -27.42 20.40 2.19
C ASP A 268 -28.82 20.80 2.66
N LYS A 269 -29.60 19.83 3.16
CA LYS A 269 -30.93 20.10 3.73
C LYS A 269 -30.85 20.90 5.01
N LEU A 270 -29.94 20.55 5.91
CA LEU A 270 -29.74 21.28 7.17
C LEU A 270 -29.27 22.71 6.93
N GLU A 271 -28.38 22.94 5.95
CA GLU A 271 -27.92 24.27 5.56
C GLU A 271 -29.06 25.09 4.97
N LYS A 272 -29.87 24.52 4.06
CA LYS A 272 -31.05 25.20 3.52
C LYS A 272 -32.05 25.59 4.62
N LEU A 273 -32.34 24.68 5.55
CA LEU A 273 -33.22 24.96 6.69
C LEU A 273 -32.63 26.05 7.60
N LYS A 274 -31.32 26.00 7.84
CA LYS A 274 -30.62 27.02 8.64
C LYS A 274 -30.73 28.40 7.98
N LEU A 275 -30.55 28.48 6.67
CA LEU A 275 -30.71 29.74 5.92
C LEU A 275 -32.15 30.26 5.98
N GLN A 276 -33.16 29.37 5.85
CA GLN A 276 -34.57 29.73 6.00
C GLN A 276 -34.86 30.30 7.40
N LEU A 277 -34.45 29.60 8.46
CA LEU A 277 -34.66 30.05 9.84
C LEU A 277 -33.92 31.37 10.13
N GLN A 278 -32.74 31.57 9.56
CA GLN A 278 -32.01 32.84 9.67
C GLN A 278 -32.77 33.98 8.98
N SER A 279 -33.41 33.72 7.83
CA SER A 279 -34.21 34.73 7.13
C SER A 279 -35.51 35.10 7.86
N GLU A 280 -36.10 34.16 8.60
CA GLU A 280 -37.33 34.36 9.39
C GLU A 280 -37.05 34.99 10.77
N GLN A 281 -35.82 34.87 11.27
CA GLN A 281 -35.40 35.38 12.57
C GLN A 281 -35.74 36.87 12.83
N PRO A 282 -35.51 37.83 11.90
CA PRO A 282 -35.88 39.23 12.15
C PRO A 282 -37.39 39.42 12.30
N ALA A 283 -38.20 38.78 11.44
CA ALA A 283 -39.67 38.88 11.50
C ALA A 283 -40.21 38.32 12.83
N PHE A 284 -39.66 37.20 13.29
CA PHE A 284 -40.01 36.62 14.59
C PHE A 284 -39.68 37.55 15.77
N LEU A 285 -38.54 38.24 15.73
CA LEU A 285 -38.18 39.20 16.78
C LEU A 285 -39.08 40.44 16.77
N GLU A 286 -39.49 40.92 15.61
CA GLU A 286 -40.45 42.03 15.49
C GLU A 286 -41.81 41.65 16.09
N GLU A 287 -42.32 40.46 15.76
CA GLU A 287 -43.57 39.95 16.32
C GLU A 287 -43.45 39.74 17.84
N LYS A 288 -42.32 39.20 18.30
CA LYS A 288 -42.04 39.03 19.73
C LYS A 288 -42.08 40.36 20.50
N ILE A 289 -41.50 41.43 19.95
CA ILE A 289 -41.55 42.77 20.57
C ILE A 289 -43.01 43.23 20.69
N ARG A 290 -43.81 43.11 19.61
CA ARG A 290 -45.22 43.50 19.61
C ARG A 290 -46.03 42.74 20.66
N ILE A 291 -45.83 41.43 20.77
CA ILE A 291 -46.53 40.58 21.74
C ILE A 291 -46.15 40.96 23.18
N LEU A 292 -44.86 41.18 23.46
CA LEU A 292 -44.41 41.58 24.80
C LEU A 292 -44.96 42.95 25.20
N GLU A 293 -44.98 43.91 24.27
CA GLU A 293 -45.57 45.23 24.50
C GLU A 293 -47.09 45.13 24.74
N PHE A 294 -47.80 44.30 23.96
CA PHE A 294 -49.22 44.04 24.13
C PHE A 294 -49.55 43.42 25.49
N ILE A 295 -48.89 42.32 25.86
CA ILE A 295 -49.10 41.64 27.16
C ILE A 295 -48.89 42.61 28.31
N ARG A 296 -47.83 43.43 28.24
CA ARG A 296 -47.54 44.38 29.29
C ARG A 296 -48.59 45.48 29.42
N ASN A 297 -49.13 45.96 28.30
CA ASN A 297 -50.19 46.98 28.32
C ASN A 297 -51.50 46.40 28.88
N GLU A 298 -51.85 45.17 28.49
CA GLU A 298 -53.01 44.45 29.03
C GLU A 298 -52.92 44.18 30.54
N GLN A 299 -51.73 43.81 31.03
CA GLN A 299 -51.51 43.61 32.47
C GLN A 299 -51.69 44.92 33.25
N LYS A 300 -51.20 46.04 32.69
CA LYS A 300 -51.40 47.38 33.28
C LYS A 300 -52.86 47.79 33.27
N SER A 301 -53.61 47.54 32.19
CA SER A 301 -55.03 47.90 32.12
C SER A 301 -55.90 47.04 33.03
N CYS A 302 -55.55 45.76 33.21
CA CYS A 302 -56.24 44.85 34.12
C CYS A 302 -55.85 45.03 35.60
N ASN A 303 -54.95 45.97 35.93
CA ASN A 303 -54.37 46.19 37.27
C ASN A 303 -53.80 44.90 37.90
N VAL A 304 -53.24 44.02 37.09
CA VAL A 304 -52.52 42.82 37.54
C VAL A 304 -51.03 43.15 37.66
N GLU A 305 -50.32 42.47 38.55
CA GLU A 305 -48.87 42.63 38.69
C GLU A 305 -48.16 42.40 37.34
N VAL A 306 -47.33 43.37 36.94
CA VAL A 306 -46.66 43.35 35.64
C VAL A 306 -45.53 42.32 35.67
N THR A 307 -45.68 41.27 34.87
CA THR A 307 -44.71 40.17 34.79
C THR A 307 -43.63 40.44 33.74
N VAL A 308 -43.94 41.23 32.71
CA VAL A 308 -43.02 41.55 31.61
C VAL A 308 -42.27 42.85 31.92
N HIS A 309 -40.96 42.74 32.20
CA HIS A 309 -40.10 43.89 32.49
C HIS A 309 -39.68 44.65 31.22
N GLN A 310 -39.38 45.96 31.35
CA GLN A 310 -38.93 46.78 30.22
C GLN A 310 -37.60 46.27 29.65
N ASP A 311 -36.70 45.85 30.52
CA ASP A 311 -35.37 45.37 30.15
C ASP A 311 -35.44 44.17 29.19
N GLU A 312 -36.46 43.32 29.30
CA GLU A 312 -36.67 42.20 28.40
C GLU A 312 -37.03 42.66 26.99
N ILE A 313 -37.89 43.67 26.86
CA ILE A 313 -38.28 44.27 25.58
C ILE A 313 -37.07 44.93 24.93
N ASP A 314 -36.30 45.70 25.71
CA ASP A 314 -35.12 46.41 25.23
C ASP A 314 -34.01 45.45 24.80
N ASN A 315 -33.83 44.33 25.51
CA ASN A 315 -32.91 43.26 25.12
C ASN A 315 -33.30 42.60 23.79
N VAL A 316 -34.60 42.39 23.54
CA VAL A 316 -35.08 41.83 22.26
C VAL A 316 -34.87 42.83 21.13
N LYS A 317 -35.11 44.13 21.37
CA LYS A 317 -34.84 45.22 20.40
C LYS A 317 -33.35 45.27 20.01
N ARG A 318 -32.45 45.25 21.00
CA ARG A 318 -31.00 45.19 20.74
C ARG A 318 -30.60 44.00 19.86
N ARG A 319 -31.12 42.81 20.14
CA ARG A 319 -30.84 41.61 19.33
C ARG A 319 -31.30 41.74 17.88
N LEU A 320 -32.44 42.40 17.67
CA LEU A 320 -32.95 42.68 16.33
C LEU A 320 -32.07 43.67 15.59
N ASP A 321 -31.60 44.72 16.26
CA ASP A 321 -30.69 45.71 15.67
C ASP A 321 -29.35 45.07 15.31
N ASP A 322 -28.76 44.29 16.23
CA ASP A 322 -27.53 43.52 15.98
C ASP A 322 -27.64 42.61 14.76
N LEU A 323 -28.80 41.96 14.58
CA LEU A 323 -29.06 41.10 13.41
C LEU A 323 -29.19 41.92 12.12
N LYS A 324 -29.88 43.06 12.16
CA LYS A 324 -30.00 43.96 11.01
C LYS A 324 -28.64 44.53 10.60
N GLU A 325 -27.78 44.86 11.56
CA GLU A 325 -26.41 45.30 11.31
C GLU A 325 -25.56 44.19 10.67
N LYS A 326 -25.62 42.96 11.19
CA LYS A 326 -24.92 41.82 10.59
C LYS A 326 -25.36 41.56 9.14
N VAL A 327 -26.65 41.64 8.86
CA VAL A 327 -27.16 41.48 7.48
C VAL A 327 -26.66 42.60 6.57
N LYS A 328 -26.60 43.85 7.05
CA LYS A 328 -26.04 44.97 6.29
C LYS A 328 -24.55 44.78 5.99
N GLN A 329 -23.77 44.30 6.97
CA GLN A 329 -22.34 44.02 6.81
C GLN A 329 -22.10 42.93 5.75
N LEU A 330 -22.83 41.82 5.82
CA LEU A 330 -22.72 40.73 4.84
C LEU A 330 -23.03 41.20 3.42
N ASN A 331 -24.08 42.01 3.24
CA ASN A 331 -24.44 42.53 1.92
C ASN A 331 -23.43 43.57 1.37
N GLN A 332 -22.61 44.18 2.22
CA GLN A 332 -21.55 45.11 1.82
C GLN A 332 -20.25 44.39 1.43
N GLU A 333 -20.01 43.18 1.93
CA GLU A 333 -18.83 42.37 1.63
C GLU A 333 -18.96 41.58 0.31
N GLU A 334 -20.17 41.42 -0.22
CA GLU A 334 -20.44 40.74 -1.50
C GLU A 334 -20.36 41.65 -2.75
N ILE A 335 -20.12 42.95 -2.57
CA ILE A 335 -19.93 43.98 -3.63
C ILE A 335 -18.46 44.37 -3.68
#